data_AF-A0A4U3AF73-F1
#
_entry.id   AF-A0A4U3AF73-F1
#
_cell.length_a   1.000
_cell.length_b   1.000
_cell.length_c   1.000
_cell.angle_alpha   90.00
_cell.angle_beta   90.00
_cell.angle_gamma   90.00
#
_symmetry.space_group_name_H-M   'P 1'
#
loop_
_entity.id
_entity.type
_entity.pdbx_description
1 polymer ?
#
loop_
_entity_poly.entity_id
_entity_poly.type
_entity_poly.pdbx_seq_one_letter_code
_entity_poly.pdbx_strand_id
1 'polypeptide(L)'
;MEIFNLVMVAILIAFTGFFVAAEFAIVKVRSSRIDQLVAEGKRGALAAKKVTTNLDEYLSACQLGITVTAMGLGWLGEPTIEKLLHPLFEKWNI
;
A
#
# COMPACT_ATOMS: atom_id res chain seq x y z
N MET A 1 -17.09 4.13 18.33
CA MET A 1 -17.28 3.64 16.94
C MET A 1 -16.54 4.52 15.94
N GLU A 2 -16.74 5.85 15.96
CA GLU A 2 -16.04 6.80 15.06
C GLU A 2 -14.50 6.67 15.06
N ILE A 3 -13.86 6.68 16.24
CA ILE A 3 -12.39 6.63 16.37
C ILE A 3 -11.83 5.31 15.82
N PHE A 4 -12.53 4.19 16.04
CA PHE A 4 -12.11 2.88 15.54
C PHE A 4 -12.11 2.85 14.01
N ASN A 5 -13.17 3.39 13.37
CA ASN A 5 -13.25 3.50 11.93
C ASN A 5 -12.16 4.43 11.38
N LEU A 6 -11.89 5.55 12.04
CA LEU A 6 -10.84 6.49 11.64
C LEU A 6 -9.45 5.85 11.69
N VAL A 7 -9.18 5.06 12.73
CA VAL A 7 -7.93 4.28 12.86
C VAL A 7 -7.84 3.23 11.76
N MET A 8 -8.93 2.51 11.45
CA MET A 8 -8.95 1.55 10.35
C MET A 8 -8.69 2.21 9.00
N VAL A 9 -9.29 3.37 8.72
CA VAL A 9 -9.06 4.14 7.50
C VAL A 9 -7.60 4.59 7.43
N ALA A 10 -7.02 5.09 8.52
CA ALA A 10 -5.61 5.47 8.57
C ALA A 10 -4.67 4.28 8.28
N ILE A 11 -4.98 3.10 8.83
CA ILE A 11 -4.24 1.86 8.56
C ILE A 11 -4.35 1.46 7.08
N LEU A 12 -5.54 1.56 6.47
CA LEU A 12 -5.75 1.25 5.06
C LEU A 12 -5.00 2.21 4.13
N ILE A 13 -4.96 3.51 4.47
CA ILE A 13 -4.14 4.50 3.76
C ILE A 13 -2.66 4.11 3.84
N ALA A 14 -2.19 3.79 5.05
CA ALA A 14 -0.79 3.38 5.26
C ALA A 14 -0.44 2.12 4.45
N PHE A 15 -1.33 1.12 4.42
CA PHE A 15 -1.13 -0.08 3.59
C PHE A 15 -1.09 0.24 2.10
N THR A 16 -2.00 1.08 1.62
CA THR A 16 -2.01 1.50 0.22
C THR A 16 -0.69 2.20 -0.15
N GLY A 17 -0.21 3.10 0.70
CA GLY A 17 1.10 3.75 0.54
C GLY A 17 2.27 2.77 0.56
N PHE A 18 2.22 1.77 1.45
CA PHE A 18 3.21 0.70 1.52
C PHE A 18 3.28 -0.11 0.22
N PHE A 19 2.14 -0.54 -0.33
CA PHE A 19 2.12 -1.31 -1.57
C PHE A 19 2.65 -0.50 -2.76
N VAL A 20 2.27 0.77 -2.88
CA VAL A 20 2.79 1.67 -3.92
C VAL A 20 4.30 1.87 -3.77
N ALA A 21 4.79 2.09 -2.54
CA ALA A 21 6.22 2.23 -2.30
C ALA A 21 7.00 0.94 -2.63
N ALA A 22 6.45 -0.23 -2.30
CA ALA A 22 7.04 -1.51 -2.61
C ALA A 22 7.11 -1.76 -4.13
N GLU A 23 6.02 -1.50 -4.85
CA GLU A 23 5.97 -1.58 -6.31
C GLU A 23 7.03 -0.67 -6.96
N PHE A 24 7.08 0.60 -6.56
CA PHE A 24 8.09 1.53 -7.07
C PHE A 24 9.53 1.13 -6.72
N ALA A 25 9.77 0.64 -5.51
CA ALA A 25 11.09 0.20 -5.08
C ALA A 25 11.59 -0.99 -5.93
N ILE A 26 10.72 -1.96 -6.19
CA ILE A 26 11.00 -3.14 -6.98
C ILE A 26 11.26 -2.76 -8.45
N VAL A 27 10.45 -1.89 -9.04
CA VAL A 27 10.61 -1.43 -10.44
C VAL A 27 11.87 -0.59 -10.63
N LYS A 28 12.27 0.23 -9.65
CA LYS A 28 13.49 1.04 -9.73
C LYS A 28 14.78 0.27 -9.43
N VAL A 29 14.71 -0.88 -8.77
CA VAL A 29 15.92 -1.61 -8.38
C VAL A 29 16.57 -2.25 -9.61
N ARG A 30 17.89 -2.14 -9.72
CA ARG A 30 18.65 -2.79 -10.80
C ARG A 30 19.09 -4.18 -10.36
N SER A 31 18.83 -5.19 -11.18
CA SER A 31 19.23 -6.58 -10.92
C SER A 31 20.75 -6.71 -10.71
N SER A 32 21.57 -5.94 -11.44
CA SER A 32 23.03 -5.93 -11.27
C SER A 32 23.49 -5.51 -9.88
N ARG A 33 22.77 -4.59 -9.23
CA ARG A 33 23.08 -4.15 -7.86
C ARG A 33 22.70 -5.22 -6.84
N ILE A 34 21.62 -5.97 -7.10
CA ILE A 34 21.19 -7.08 -6.27
C ILE A 34 22.18 -8.24 -6.40
N ASP A 35 22.64 -8.54 -7.62
CA ASP A 35 23.66 -9.56 -7.87
C ASP A 35 24.99 -9.25 -7.15
N GLN A 36 25.40 -7.97 -7.12
CA GLN A 36 26.54 -7.53 -6.30
C GLN A 36 26.32 -7.79 -4.81
N LEU A 37 25.15 -7.46 -4.27
CA LEU A 37 24.83 -7.69 -2.85
C LEU A 37 24.77 -9.19 -2.50
N VAL A 38 24.38 -10.04 -3.46
CA VAL A 38 24.44 -11.50 -3.33
C VAL A 38 25.89 -11.98 -3.31
N ALA A 39 26.73 -11.45 -4.20
CA ALA A 39 28.16 -11.77 -4.23
C ALA A 39 28.90 -11.30 -2.95
N GLU A 40 28.49 -10.17 -2.36
CA GLU A 40 28.96 -9.67 -1.07
C GLU A 40 28.45 -10.51 0.13
N GLY A 41 27.59 -11.51 -0.09
CA GLY A 41 27.09 -12.39 0.96
C GLY A 41 26.13 -11.71 1.94
N LYS A 42 25.51 -10.58 1.58
CA LYS A 42 24.60 -9.88 2.50
C LYS A 42 23.33 -10.68 2.78
N ARG A 43 22.96 -10.71 4.06
CA ARG A 43 21.69 -11.31 4.52
C ARG A 43 20.52 -10.62 3.81
N GLY A 44 19.62 -11.41 3.22
CA GLY A 44 18.46 -10.93 2.46
C GLY A 44 18.71 -10.68 0.97
N ALA A 45 19.96 -10.69 0.49
CA ALA A 45 20.26 -10.46 -0.93
C ALA A 45 19.71 -11.57 -1.84
N LEU A 46 19.73 -12.83 -1.38
CA LEU A 46 19.11 -13.96 -2.09
C LEU A 46 17.59 -13.80 -2.23
N ALA A 47 16.92 -13.31 -1.19
CA ALA A 47 15.49 -13.05 -1.23
C ALA A 47 15.18 -11.90 -2.19
N ALA A 48 15.94 -10.80 -2.11
CA ALA A 48 15.81 -9.67 -3.02
C ALA A 48 16.07 -10.08 -4.48
N LYS A 49 17.04 -10.96 -4.74
CA LYS A 49 17.28 -11.54 -6.06
C LYS A 49 16.06 -12.29 -6.58
N LYS A 50 15.49 -13.20 -5.77
CA LYS A 50 14.29 -13.96 -6.13
C LYS A 50 13.10 -13.06 -6.46
N VAL A 51 12.90 -11.99 -5.69
CA VAL A 51 11.86 -10.96 -5.93
C VAL A 51 12.09 -10.27 -7.27
N THR A 52 13.32 -9.82 -7.53
CA THR A 52 13.65 -9.13 -8.80
C THR A 52 13.68 -10.04 -10.01
N THR A 53 13.86 -11.35 -9.84
CA THR A 53 13.77 -12.31 -10.96
C THR A 53 12.31 -12.62 -11.33
N ASN A 54 11.39 -12.55 -10.36
CA ASN A 54 9.95 -12.78 -10.58
C ASN A 54 9.18 -11.46 -10.37
N LEU A 55 9.63 -10.42 -11.06
CA LEU A 55 9.04 -9.07 -11.01
C LEU A 55 7.55 -9.09 -11.31
N ASP A 56 7.13 -9.79 -12.35
CA ASP A 56 5.74 -9.80 -12.81
C ASP A 56 4.78 -10.42 -11.78
N GLU A 57 5.20 -11.49 -11.11
CA GLU A 57 4.41 -12.15 -10.06
C GLU A 57 4.27 -11.24 -8.83
N TYR A 58 5.37 -10.61 -8.41
CA TYR A 58 5.35 -9.64 -7.30
C TYR A 58 4.53 -8.39 -7.60
N LEU A 59 4.64 -7.86 -8.83
CA LEU A 59 3.87 -6.72 -9.30
C LEU A 59 2.38 -7.04 -9.29
N SER A 60 2.00 -8.22 -9.81
CA SER A 60 0.61 -8.68 -9.81
C SER A 60 0.05 -8.78 -8.39
N ALA A 61 0.84 -9.33 -7.44
CA ALA A 61 0.44 -9.39 -6.04
C ALA A 61 0.29 -8.00 -5.39
N CYS A 62 1.19 -7.05 -5.70
CA CYS A 62 1.10 -5.68 -5.20
C CYS A 62 -0.15 -4.97 -5.74
N GLN A 63 -0.47 -5.13 -7.02
CA GLN A 63 -1.65 -4.52 -7.64
C GLN A 63 -2.96 -5.07 -7.07
N LEU A 64 -3.02 -6.38 -6.81
CA LEU A 64 -4.13 -6.97 -6.08
C LEU A 64 -4.24 -6.39 -4.66
N GLY A 65 -3.12 -6.23 -3.96
CA GLY A 65 -3.06 -5.58 -2.66
C GLY A 65 -3.60 -4.16 -2.67
N ILE A 66 -3.15 -3.33 -3.62
CA ILE A 66 -3.63 -1.94 -3.83
C ILE A 66 -5.13 -1.92 -4.09
N THR A 67 -5.64 -2.85 -4.90
CA THR A 67 -7.06 -2.93 -5.22
C THR A 67 -7.89 -3.28 -3.99
N VAL A 68 -7.47 -4.31 -3.23
CA VAL A 68 -8.16 -4.73 -2.00
C VAL A 68 -8.14 -3.61 -0.96
N THR A 69 -7.01 -2.93 -0.77
CA THR A 69 -6.94 -1.80 0.17
C THR A 69 -7.79 -0.65 -0.30
N ALA A 70 -7.78 -0.30 -1.59
CA ALA A 70 -8.63 0.77 -2.15
C ALA A 70 -10.12 0.48 -1.99
N MET A 71 -10.57 -0.77 -2.25
CA MET A 71 -11.95 -1.18 -2.00
C MET A 71 -12.32 -1.11 -0.52
N GLY A 72 -11.44 -1.59 0.37
CA GLY A 72 -11.66 -1.49 1.81
C GLY A 72 -11.73 -0.04 2.30
N LEU A 73 -10.90 0.84 1.72
CA LEU A 73 -10.88 2.26 2.00
C LEU A 73 -12.13 2.96 1.48
N GLY A 74 -12.68 2.55 0.33
CA GLY A 74 -13.99 3.00 -0.13
C GLY A 74 -15.10 2.60 0.84
N TRP A 75 -15.19 1.30 1.17
CA TRP A 75 -16.24 0.77 2.04
C TRP A 75 -16.20 1.34 3.47
N LEU A 76 -15.01 1.46 4.08
CA LEU A 76 -14.87 2.02 5.43
C LEU A 76 -14.77 3.54 5.43
N GLY A 77 -14.24 4.13 4.36
CA GLY A 77 -14.04 5.56 4.23
C GLY A 77 -15.34 6.31 3.98
N GLU A 78 -16.23 5.80 3.12
CA GLU A 78 -17.53 6.42 2.83
C GLU A 78 -18.35 6.73 4.11
N PRO A 79 -18.67 5.76 4.99
CA PRO A 79 -19.44 6.04 6.20
C PRO A 79 -18.68 6.89 7.23
N THR A 80 -17.35 6.93 7.15
CA THR A 80 -16.51 7.73 8.06
C THR A 80 -16.46 9.20 7.60
N ILE A 81 -16.32 9.42 6.29
CA ILE A 81 -16.32 10.73 5.64
C ILE A 81 -17.72 11.34 5.70
N GLU A 82 -18.76 10.55 5.46
CA GLU A 82 -20.16 11.00 5.55
C GLU A 82 -20.44 11.61 6.92
N LYS A 83 -20.13 10.91 8.01
CA LYS A 83 -20.35 11.41 9.38
C LYS A 83 -19.48 12.61 9.73
N LEU A 84 -18.28 12.70 9.15
CA LEU A 84 -17.40 13.85 9.34
C LEU A 84 -17.91 15.10 8.60
N LEU A 85 -18.50 14.92 7.42
CA LEU A 85 -19.02 16.00 6.58
C LEU A 85 -20.47 16.38 6.90
N HIS A 86 -21.28 15.48 7.46
CA HIS A 86 -22.66 15.74 7.87
C HIS A 86 -22.85 17.04 8.70
N PRO A 87 -22.03 17.32 9.74
CA PRO A 87 -22.15 18.57 10.50
C PRO A 87 -21.71 19.82 9.72
N LEU A 88 -20.90 19.66 8.67
CA LEU A 88 -20.50 20.75 7.76
C LEU A 88 -21.64 21.09 6.80
N PHE A 89 -22.34 20.07 6.27
CA PHE A 89 -23.51 20.26 5.41
C PHE A 89 -24.70 20.88 6.17
N GLU A 90 -25.00 20.39 7.38
CA GLU A 90 -26.02 21.03 8.23
C GLU A 90 -25.72 22.51 8.51
N LYS A 91 -24.44 22.86 8.73
CA LYS A 91 -24.02 24.26 8.95
C LYS A 91 -24.20 25.14 7.72
N TRP A 92 -24.13 24.57 6.52
CA TRP A 92 -24.29 25.29 5.26
C TRP A 92 -25.75 25.34 4.78
N ASN A 93 -26.68 24.71 5.50
CA ASN A 93 -28.12 24.69 5.18
C ASN A 93 -28.40 24.24 3.73
N ILE A 94 -27.65 23.23 3.28
CA ILE A 94 -27.85 22.45 2.05
C ILE A 94 -28.00 20.99 2.47
#